data_AF-A0A7J4KNJ3-F1
#
_entry.id   AF-A0A7J4KNJ3-F1
#
_cell.length_a   1.000
_cell.length_b   1.000
_cell.length_c   1.000
_cell.angle_alpha   90.00
_cell.angle_beta   90.00
_cell.angle_gamma   90.00
#
_symmetry.space_group_name_H-M   'P 1'
#
loop_
_entity.id
_entity.type
_entity.pdbx_description
1 polymer ?
#
loop_
_entity_poly.entity_id
_entity_poly.type
_entity_poly.pdbx_seq_one_letter_code
_entity_poly.pdbx_strand_id
1 'polypeptide(L)'
;MPEEPAAYPELDRRWNSACRILLGRELGGLDDFAPYLSRYVEPLFEKASFLSGKKALVSLPNFSRKAVFISNDEQELYAKRTSHQPLSINEVKDMDSIISAVSERIAYSGNIITGNSRFVEQSSSIVDSAYVYRSSDYYGASYVAYSSNGRFDQYVFGCNWTGESKFIISSHDTYKLTRCFETLRCFTSSDCYYSANLEDCADCLFSFNQRSRRNLIGNLALPKDEYSSLKSKLVSEMAESMQRKKSVKSIIEIIRD
;
A
#
# COMPACT_ATOMS: atom_id res chain seq x y z
N MET A 1 10.72 21.28 22.25
CA MET A 1 11.03 20.34 21.15
C MET A 1 10.29 20.85 19.92
N PRO A 2 10.84 20.76 18.70
CA PRO A 2 10.05 21.05 17.50
C PRO A 2 8.85 20.10 17.44
N GLU A 3 7.70 20.57 16.96
CA GLU A 3 6.56 19.69 16.69
C GLU A 3 6.94 18.69 15.59
N GLU A 4 6.75 17.40 15.85
CA GLU A 4 6.99 16.37 14.85
C GLU A 4 5.90 16.44 13.77
N PRO A 5 6.25 16.34 12.46
CA PRO A 5 5.28 16.54 11.40
C PRO A 5 4.23 15.41 11.37
N ALA A 6 2.99 15.78 11.06
CA ALA A 6 1.93 14.83 10.73
C ALA A 6 2.35 13.89 9.56
N ALA A 7 1.64 12.78 9.39
CA ALA A 7 2.00 11.77 8.41
C ALA A 7 1.98 12.34 6.99
N TYR A 8 0.89 13.04 6.64
CA TYR A 8 0.66 13.55 5.29
C TYR A 8 1.71 14.57 4.79
N PRO A 9 2.08 15.64 5.53
CA PRO A 9 3.11 16.59 5.07
C PRO A 9 4.50 15.98 4.82
N GLU A 10 4.89 14.95 5.56
CA GLU A 10 6.12 14.21 5.27
C GLU A 10 5.93 13.31 4.04
N LEU A 11 4.80 12.61 3.92
CA LEU A 11 4.49 11.78 2.76
C LEU A 11 4.46 12.57 1.45
N ASP A 12 3.86 13.76 1.42
CA ASP A 12 3.85 14.63 0.23
C ASP A 12 5.25 15.10 -0.17
N ARG A 13 6.10 15.43 0.81
CA ARG A 13 7.53 15.73 0.59
C ARG A 13 8.26 14.54 -0.03
N ARG A 14 7.95 13.30 0.40
CA ARG A 14 8.56 12.07 -0.13
C ARG A 14 8.01 11.67 -1.50
N TRP A 15 6.73 11.90 -1.75
CA TRP A 15 6.10 11.82 -3.07
C TRP A 15 6.83 12.72 -4.08
N ASN A 16 6.98 14.01 -3.76
CA ASN A 16 7.70 14.95 -4.62
C ASN A 16 9.17 14.56 -4.84
N SER A 17 9.83 14.00 -3.82
CA SER A 17 11.16 13.38 -3.98
C SER A 17 11.15 12.17 -4.91
N ALA A 18 10.16 11.27 -4.81
CA ALA A 18 10.05 10.10 -5.67
C ALA A 18 9.78 10.50 -7.13
N CYS A 19 8.90 11.48 -7.36
CA CYS A 19 8.63 12.04 -8.69
C CYS A 19 9.87 12.66 -9.33
N ARG A 20 10.63 13.49 -8.61
CA ARG A 20 11.90 14.04 -9.14
C ARG A 20 12.90 12.96 -9.54
N ILE A 21 12.92 11.87 -8.80
CA ILE A 21 13.86 10.76 -8.99
C ILE A 21 13.47 9.87 -10.17
N LEU A 22 12.18 9.56 -10.34
CA LEU A 22 11.66 8.69 -11.40
C LEU A 22 11.37 9.44 -12.71
N LEU A 23 10.90 10.68 -12.62
CA LEU A 23 10.29 11.42 -13.72
C LEU A 23 10.99 12.77 -14.02
N GLY A 24 12.14 13.00 -13.38
CA GLY A 24 12.96 14.20 -13.54
C GLY A 24 12.35 15.50 -12.96
N ARG A 25 11.09 15.48 -12.50
CA ARG A 25 10.38 16.66 -11.98
C ARG A 25 9.26 16.30 -11.00
N GLU A 26 8.79 17.30 -10.26
CA GLU A 26 7.61 17.20 -9.38
C GLU A 26 6.31 17.26 -10.20
N LEU A 27 5.23 16.62 -9.72
CA LEU A 27 3.97 16.44 -10.48
C LEU A 27 2.74 17.13 -9.87
N GLY A 28 2.89 17.79 -8.72
CA GLY A 28 1.80 18.23 -7.85
C GLY A 28 1.69 17.37 -6.61
N GLY A 29 0.67 17.64 -5.78
CA GLY A 29 0.52 17.02 -4.47
C GLY A 29 0.11 15.55 -4.52
N LEU A 30 0.42 14.80 -3.47
CA LEU A 30 0.14 13.38 -3.33
C LEU A 30 -1.36 13.03 -3.45
N ASP A 31 -2.25 13.82 -2.83
CA ASP A 31 -3.71 13.64 -2.94
C ASP A 31 -4.24 13.78 -4.39
N ASP A 32 -3.59 14.55 -5.27
CA ASP A 32 -4.01 14.69 -6.68
C ASP A 32 -4.02 13.33 -7.40
N PHE A 33 -3.18 12.39 -6.94
CA PHE A 33 -2.99 11.07 -7.51
C PHE A 33 -3.73 9.96 -6.77
N ALA A 34 -4.42 10.26 -5.66
CA ALA A 34 -5.10 9.26 -4.82
C ALA A 34 -5.96 8.24 -5.61
N PRO A 35 -6.84 8.65 -6.57
CA PRO A 35 -7.66 7.70 -7.33
C PRO A 35 -6.86 6.80 -8.27
N TYR A 36 -5.68 7.26 -8.70
CA TYR A 36 -4.77 6.48 -9.52
C TYR A 36 -4.01 5.46 -8.66
N LEU A 37 -3.47 5.90 -7.51
CA LEU A 37 -2.70 5.07 -6.59
C LEU A 37 -3.57 3.96 -5.99
N SER A 38 -4.82 4.25 -5.64
CA SER A 38 -5.75 3.26 -5.09
C SER A 38 -6.41 2.34 -6.14
N ARG A 39 -6.06 2.41 -7.44
CA ARG A 39 -6.85 1.79 -8.53
C ARG A 39 -7.07 0.28 -8.36
N TYR A 40 -6.03 -0.44 -7.95
CA TYR A 40 -6.05 -1.90 -7.76
C TYR A 40 -5.94 -2.30 -6.29
N VAL A 41 -5.93 -1.32 -5.39
CA VAL A 41 -5.66 -1.51 -3.97
C VAL A 41 -6.92 -1.92 -3.23
N GLU A 42 -6.81 -2.84 -2.27
CA GLU A 42 -7.94 -3.18 -1.41
C GLU A 42 -8.39 -1.93 -0.61
N PRO A 43 -9.65 -1.48 -0.75
CA PRO A 43 -10.10 -0.26 -0.11
C PRO A 43 -10.30 -0.45 1.39
N LEU A 44 -9.92 0.55 2.19
CA LEU A 44 -10.27 0.60 3.60
C LEU A 44 -11.76 0.90 3.80
N PHE A 45 -12.39 0.16 4.70
CA PHE A 45 -13.79 0.37 5.07
C PHE A 45 -13.89 1.03 6.45
N GLU A 46 -14.66 2.10 6.55
CA GLU A 46 -15.02 2.71 7.83
C GLU A 46 -16.19 1.94 8.48
N LYS A 47 -16.02 1.57 9.74
CA LYS A 47 -17.09 1.08 10.63
C LYS A 47 -17.18 1.98 11.85
N ALA A 48 -18.36 2.13 12.43
CA ALA A 48 -18.51 2.83 13.70
C ALA A 48 -18.27 1.86 14.86
N SER A 49 -17.49 2.26 15.85
CA SER A 49 -17.34 1.55 17.12
C SER A 49 -18.69 1.50 17.84
N PHE A 50 -19.10 0.31 18.30
CA PHE A 50 -20.31 0.17 19.11
C PHE A 50 -20.15 0.70 20.55
N LEU A 51 -18.91 1.00 20.97
CA LEU A 51 -18.60 1.54 22.29
C LEU A 51 -18.67 3.07 22.33
N SER A 52 -18.12 3.75 21.32
CA SER A 52 -17.95 5.22 21.32
C SER A 52 -18.42 5.93 20.05
N GLY A 53 -18.76 5.21 18.99
CA GLY A 53 -18.97 5.77 17.66
C GLY A 53 -17.70 6.18 16.91
N LYS A 54 -16.50 6.01 17.49
CA LYS A 54 -15.20 6.22 16.79
C LYS A 54 -15.16 5.44 15.47
N LYS A 55 -14.51 6.00 14.46
CA LYS A 55 -14.20 5.28 13.21
C LYS A 55 -13.22 4.15 13.51
N ALA A 56 -13.57 2.92 13.11
CA ALA A 56 -12.72 1.74 13.11
C ALA A 56 -12.50 1.29 11.67
N LEU A 57 -11.24 1.28 11.22
CA LEU A 57 -10.85 0.94 9.86
C LEU A 57 -10.54 -0.55 9.74
N VAL A 58 -11.12 -1.18 8.72
CA VAL A 58 -10.99 -2.62 8.43
C VAL A 58 -10.72 -2.84 6.94
N SER A 59 -9.93 -3.85 6.60
CA SER A 59 -9.49 -4.14 5.22
C SER A 59 -10.52 -4.86 4.35
N LEU A 60 -11.54 -5.48 4.95
CA LEU A 60 -12.54 -6.28 4.22
C LEU A 60 -13.96 -5.69 4.32
N PRO A 61 -14.83 -5.84 3.29
CA PRO A 61 -16.23 -5.45 3.39
C PRO A 61 -17.11 -6.55 4.00
N ASN A 62 -16.68 -7.81 3.86
CA ASN A 62 -17.51 -9.02 3.96
C ASN A 62 -17.70 -9.51 5.41
N PHE A 63 -18.16 -8.63 6.27
CA PHE A 63 -18.58 -8.97 7.64
C PHE A 63 -20.06 -9.33 7.69
N SER A 64 -20.45 -10.10 8.72
CA SER A 64 -21.86 -10.35 9.03
C SER A 64 -22.63 -9.04 9.20
N ARG A 65 -23.90 -8.98 8.79
CA ARG A 65 -24.78 -7.83 9.06
C ARG A 65 -25.00 -7.56 10.56
N LYS A 66 -24.73 -8.55 11.42
CA LYS A 66 -24.76 -8.44 12.88
C LYS A 66 -23.37 -8.19 13.50
N ALA A 67 -22.33 -8.05 12.70
CA ALA A 67 -20.98 -7.81 13.21
C ALA A 67 -20.91 -6.44 13.92
N VAL A 68 -20.40 -6.45 15.15
CA VAL A 68 -20.07 -5.24 15.90
C VAL A 68 -18.57 -4.98 15.82
N PHE A 69 -18.21 -3.70 15.82
CA PHE A 69 -16.83 -3.24 15.65
C PHE A 69 -16.38 -2.40 16.84
N ILE A 70 -15.09 -2.44 17.15
CA ILE A 70 -14.40 -1.54 18.08
C ILE A 70 -13.14 -1.00 17.41
N SER A 71 -12.64 0.12 17.89
CA SER A 71 -11.28 0.57 17.58
C SER A 71 -10.28 -0.11 18.54
N ASN A 72 -9.05 -0.36 18.08
CA ASN A 72 -8.04 -1.10 18.83
C ASN A 72 -7.65 -0.44 20.17
N ASP A 73 -7.71 0.90 20.25
CA ASP A 73 -7.52 1.68 21.48
C ASP A 73 -8.64 1.50 22.51
N GLU A 74 -9.72 0.80 22.16
CA GLU A 74 -10.87 0.53 23.04
C GLU A 74 -10.86 -0.88 23.64
N GLN A 75 -9.84 -1.71 23.36
CA GLN A 75 -9.80 -3.10 23.83
C GLN A 75 -9.93 -3.23 25.36
N GLU A 76 -9.35 -2.32 26.14
CA GLU A 76 -9.53 -2.30 27.60
C GLU A 76 -10.97 -2.01 28.03
N LEU A 77 -11.64 -1.07 27.36
CA LEU A 77 -13.02 -0.71 27.66
C LEU A 77 -13.97 -1.84 27.22
N TYR A 78 -13.68 -2.45 26.07
CA TYR A 78 -14.37 -3.64 25.60
C TYR A 78 -14.24 -4.77 26.61
N ALA A 79 -13.01 -5.10 27.01
CA ALA A 79 -12.74 -6.13 28.03
C ALA A 79 -13.50 -5.84 29.31
N LYS A 80 -13.38 -4.63 29.90
CA LYS A 80 -14.14 -4.24 31.12
C LYS A 80 -15.67 -4.39 30.95
N ARG A 81 -16.21 -4.29 29.74
CA ARG A 81 -17.64 -4.46 29.45
C ARG A 81 -18.05 -5.93 29.23
N THR A 82 -17.16 -6.80 28.76
CA THR A 82 -17.47 -8.18 28.34
C THR A 82 -16.82 -9.28 29.20
N SER A 83 -15.80 -8.96 30.02
CA SER A 83 -14.95 -9.92 30.72
C SER A 83 -15.56 -10.55 31.97
N HIS A 84 -16.83 -10.31 32.27
CA HIS A 84 -17.36 -10.52 33.62
C HIS A 84 -17.83 -11.93 33.95
N GLN A 85 -17.92 -12.86 32.98
CA GLN A 85 -18.32 -14.25 33.26
C GLN A 85 -17.52 -15.25 32.42
N PRO A 86 -16.70 -16.13 33.03
CA PRO A 86 -16.27 -17.37 32.38
C PRO A 86 -17.46 -18.17 31.88
N LEU A 87 -17.28 -18.99 30.84
CA LEU A 87 -18.32 -19.93 30.42
C LEU A 87 -18.60 -20.90 31.57
N SER A 88 -19.86 -21.02 31.96
CA SER A 88 -20.32 -22.04 32.89
C SER A 88 -20.31 -23.41 32.21
N ILE A 89 -20.21 -24.49 33.00
CA ILE A 89 -20.30 -25.86 32.49
C ILE A 89 -21.59 -26.14 31.70
N ASN A 90 -22.65 -25.36 31.94
CA ASN A 90 -23.93 -25.47 31.24
C ASN A 90 -23.96 -24.85 29.84
N GLU A 91 -22.99 -23.97 29.52
CA GLU A 91 -22.77 -23.36 28.20
C GLU A 91 -21.79 -24.18 27.34
N VAL A 92 -21.03 -25.11 27.94
CA VAL A 92 -20.01 -25.95 27.27
C VAL A 92 -20.56 -27.38 27.04
N LYS A 93 -21.73 -27.48 26.43
CA LYS A 93 -22.38 -28.78 26.08
C LYS A 93 -21.98 -29.29 24.71
N ASP A 94 -21.99 -28.39 23.74
CA ASP A 94 -21.74 -28.60 22.33
C ASP A 94 -21.24 -27.29 21.69
N MET A 95 -20.87 -27.33 20.41
CA MET A 95 -20.35 -26.17 19.70
C MET A 95 -21.37 -25.02 19.61
N ASP A 96 -22.65 -25.33 19.39
CA ASP A 96 -23.70 -24.32 19.24
C ASP A 96 -23.99 -23.59 20.56
N SER A 97 -23.96 -24.30 21.69
CA SER A 97 -24.06 -23.75 23.03
C SER A 97 -22.93 -22.76 23.32
N ILE A 98 -21.68 -23.13 22.97
CA ILE A 98 -20.51 -22.27 23.13
C ILE A 98 -20.64 -21.03 22.24
N ILE A 99 -20.93 -21.23 20.95
CA ILE A 99 -21.09 -20.13 19.97
C ILE A 99 -22.18 -19.16 20.45
N SER A 100 -23.34 -19.67 20.88
CA SER A 100 -24.43 -18.87 21.44
C SER A 100 -23.95 -18.02 22.62
N ALA A 101 -23.32 -18.65 23.63
CA ALA A 101 -22.85 -18.00 24.85
C ALA A 101 -21.75 -16.93 24.62
N VAL A 102 -20.92 -17.07 23.58
CA VAL A 102 -19.89 -16.08 23.23
C VAL A 102 -20.31 -15.10 22.13
N SER A 103 -21.39 -15.35 21.38
CA SER A 103 -21.73 -14.57 20.17
C SER A 103 -21.93 -13.07 20.43
N GLU A 104 -22.56 -12.72 21.55
CA GLU A 104 -22.76 -11.33 22.00
C GLU A 104 -21.46 -10.68 22.54
N ARG A 105 -20.41 -11.49 22.74
CA ARG A 105 -19.10 -11.14 23.30
C ARG A 105 -17.98 -11.22 22.25
N ILE A 106 -18.33 -11.19 20.97
CA ILE A 106 -17.38 -11.12 19.85
C ILE A 106 -17.52 -9.76 19.14
N ALA A 107 -16.41 -9.05 19.00
CA ALA A 107 -16.32 -7.82 18.22
C ALA A 107 -15.08 -7.86 17.32
N TYR A 108 -15.19 -7.25 16.14
CA TYR A 108 -14.04 -7.05 15.26
C TYR A 108 -13.30 -5.77 15.65
N SER A 109 -11.96 -5.82 15.72
CA SER A 109 -11.13 -4.66 15.99
C SER A 109 -10.64 -4.03 14.68
N GLY A 110 -10.87 -2.74 14.50
CA GLY A 110 -10.23 -1.92 13.46
C GLY A 110 -9.13 -1.02 14.05
N ASN A 111 -8.47 -0.23 13.20
CA ASN A 111 -7.33 0.63 13.58
C ASN A 111 -6.22 -0.12 14.34
N ILE A 112 -5.87 -1.34 13.91
CA ILE A 112 -4.89 -2.15 14.64
C ILE A 112 -3.49 -1.57 14.41
N ILE A 113 -3.02 -0.74 15.33
CA ILE A 113 -1.68 -0.12 15.30
C ILE A 113 -0.87 -0.72 16.46
N THR A 114 0.26 -1.36 16.14
CA THR A 114 1.10 -2.07 17.13
C THR A 114 2.60 -1.90 16.87
N GLY A 115 3.43 -2.39 17.79
CA GLY A 115 4.89 -2.23 17.73
C GLY A 115 5.33 -0.77 17.86
N ASN A 116 6.51 -0.44 17.34
CA ASN A 116 7.09 0.90 17.31
C ASN A 116 6.52 1.77 16.17
N SER A 117 5.20 1.80 16.03
CA SER A 117 4.52 2.53 14.95
C SER A 117 4.27 4.00 15.31
N ARG A 118 4.48 4.92 14.37
CA ARG A 118 4.33 6.39 14.58
C ARG A 118 3.87 7.13 13.31
N PHE A 119 3.15 8.23 13.50
CA PHE A 119 2.54 9.02 12.40
C PHE A 119 1.72 8.12 11.46
N VAL A 120 0.74 7.42 12.04
CA VAL A 120 -0.16 6.53 11.31
C VAL A 120 -1.54 7.17 11.25
N GLU A 121 -2.00 7.45 10.04
CA GLU A 121 -3.24 8.16 9.77
C GLU A 121 -4.14 7.34 8.84
N GLN A 122 -5.43 7.27 9.15
CA GLN A 122 -6.44 6.61 8.31
C GLN A 122 -6.03 5.19 7.86
N SER A 123 -5.39 4.39 8.72
CA SER A 123 -4.80 3.09 8.38
C SER A 123 -5.12 2.01 9.42
N SER A 124 -4.92 0.73 9.08
CA SER A 124 -5.18 -0.42 9.97
C SER A 124 -4.20 -1.57 9.74
N SER A 125 -4.06 -2.50 10.70
CA SER A 125 -3.07 -3.60 10.64
C SER A 125 -1.63 -3.12 10.39
N ILE A 126 -1.17 -2.13 11.16
CA ILE A 126 0.16 -1.51 11.01
C ILE A 126 1.07 -1.91 12.17
N VAL A 127 2.26 -2.42 11.85
CA VAL A 127 3.25 -2.92 12.82
C VAL A 127 4.61 -2.29 12.54
N ASP A 128 5.29 -1.80 13.57
CA ASP A 128 6.66 -1.23 13.54
C ASP A 128 6.92 -0.19 12.43
N SER A 129 5.89 0.57 11.99
CA SER A 129 5.96 1.40 10.77
C SER A 129 5.83 2.90 11.03
N ALA A 130 6.46 3.73 10.20
CA ALA A 130 6.49 5.18 10.35
C ALA A 130 5.96 5.93 9.12
N TYR A 131 5.14 6.97 9.32
CA TYR A 131 4.55 7.79 8.24
C TYR A 131 3.70 6.93 7.28
N VAL A 132 2.49 6.57 7.71
CA VAL A 132 1.58 5.68 6.96
C VAL A 132 0.22 6.35 6.82
N TYR A 133 -0.31 6.42 5.60
CA TYR A 133 -1.58 7.08 5.28
C TYR A 133 -2.49 6.23 4.39
N ARG A 134 -3.75 6.02 4.77
CA ARG A 134 -4.73 5.27 3.94
C ARG A 134 -4.22 3.90 3.48
N SER A 135 -3.65 3.13 4.41
CA SER A 135 -3.03 1.83 4.10
C SER A 135 -3.46 0.71 5.04
N SER A 136 -3.26 -0.53 4.61
CA SER A 136 -3.50 -1.73 5.44
C SER A 136 -2.37 -2.75 5.39
N ASP A 137 -2.23 -3.51 6.47
CA ASP A 137 -1.46 -4.77 6.53
C ASP A 137 0.05 -4.60 6.27
N TYR A 138 0.67 -3.66 7.00
CA TYR A 138 2.08 -3.28 6.86
C TYR A 138 2.96 -3.65 8.05
N TYR A 139 4.16 -4.13 7.75
CA TYR A 139 5.15 -4.57 8.75
C TYR A 139 6.51 -3.89 8.48
N GLY A 140 6.97 -3.07 9.44
CA GLY A 140 8.27 -2.41 9.46
C GLY A 140 8.57 -1.43 8.31
N ALA A 141 7.55 -0.82 7.69
CA ALA A 141 7.72 0.08 6.55
C ALA A 141 7.89 1.55 6.96
N SER A 142 8.47 2.36 6.07
CA SER A 142 8.52 3.82 6.24
C SER A 142 7.99 4.53 5.00
N TYR A 143 7.14 5.52 5.21
CA TYR A 143 6.60 6.42 4.18
C TYR A 143 5.76 5.69 3.12
N VAL A 144 4.53 5.32 3.51
CA VAL A 144 3.58 4.54 2.72
C VAL A 144 2.23 5.27 2.61
N ALA A 145 1.59 5.21 1.43
CA ALA A 145 0.30 5.84 1.16
C ALA A 145 -0.53 5.13 0.08
N TYR A 146 -1.83 4.95 0.34
CA TYR A 146 -2.80 4.27 -0.56
C TYR A 146 -2.39 2.83 -0.91
N SER A 147 -2.12 2.01 0.10
CA SER A 147 -1.41 0.75 -0.10
C SER A 147 -1.94 -0.36 0.80
N SER A 148 -2.05 -1.58 0.29
CA SER A 148 -2.20 -2.78 1.13
C SER A 148 -0.98 -3.70 1.01
N ASN A 149 -0.70 -4.44 2.08
CA ASN A 149 0.38 -5.42 2.20
C ASN A 149 1.80 -4.81 2.09
N GLY A 150 2.69 -5.16 3.04
CA GLY A 150 4.12 -4.91 2.81
C GLY A 150 5.11 -5.22 3.92
N ARG A 151 6.41 -5.10 3.59
CA ARG A 151 7.53 -5.68 4.36
C ARG A 151 8.88 -4.97 4.10
N PHE A 152 9.08 -3.84 4.79
CA PHE A 152 10.36 -3.09 4.94
C PHE A 152 10.78 -2.15 3.78
N ASP A 153 9.93 -1.15 3.48
CA ASP A 153 10.09 -0.26 2.31
C ASP A 153 10.39 1.19 2.67
N GLN A 154 10.91 1.95 1.70
CA GLN A 154 11.12 3.40 1.77
C GLN A 154 11.40 3.88 0.35
N TYR A 155 10.47 4.45 -0.43
CA TYR A 155 9.10 4.92 -0.18
C TYR A 155 8.20 4.41 -1.34
N VAL A 156 6.95 3.98 -1.11
CA VAL A 156 6.06 3.46 -2.18
C VAL A 156 4.57 3.77 -2.00
N PHE A 157 3.89 4.11 -3.10
CA PHE A 157 2.50 4.55 -3.12
C PHE A 157 1.66 3.82 -4.20
N GLY A 158 0.62 3.06 -3.80
CA GLY A 158 -0.44 2.53 -4.68
C GLY A 158 -0.42 1.01 -5.02
N CYS A 159 -0.69 0.09 -4.08
CA CYS A 159 -0.25 -1.30 -4.26
C CYS A 159 -0.98 -2.43 -3.46
N ASN A 160 -0.87 -3.72 -3.89
CA ASN A 160 -1.09 -4.97 -3.10
C ASN A 160 0.07 -5.95 -3.33
N TRP A 161 1.06 -5.99 -2.43
CA TRP A 161 2.44 -5.82 -2.91
C TRP A 161 3.57 -6.03 -1.85
N THR A 162 4.83 -6.00 -2.34
CA THR A 162 6.16 -5.77 -1.69
C THR A 162 6.89 -6.73 -0.73
N GLY A 163 8.23 -6.66 -0.85
CA GLY A 163 9.10 -6.24 0.27
C GLY A 163 10.49 -5.69 -0.15
N GLU A 164 11.16 -4.95 0.74
CA GLU A 164 12.45 -4.26 0.55
C GLU A 164 12.60 -3.42 -0.73
N SER A 165 11.75 -2.39 -0.86
CA SER A 165 11.65 -1.50 -2.02
C SER A 165 12.21 -0.09 -1.82
N LYS A 166 12.98 0.40 -2.80
CA LYS A 166 13.56 1.76 -2.79
C LYS A 166 13.71 2.30 -4.22
N PHE A 167 12.76 2.95 -4.90
CA PHE A 167 11.46 3.54 -4.56
C PHE A 167 10.44 3.20 -5.67
N ILE A 168 9.13 3.26 -5.44
CA ILE A 168 8.09 2.88 -6.43
C ILE A 168 6.83 3.75 -6.35
N ILE A 169 6.25 4.14 -7.48
CA ILE A 169 4.80 4.44 -7.55
C ILE A 169 4.15 3.22 -8.21
N SER A 170 2.95 2.80 -7.80
CA SER A 170 2.21 1.58 -8.23
C SER A 170 2.98 0.27 -8.48
N SER A 171 2.56 -0.81 -7.79
CA SER A 171 2.91 -2.17 -8.19
C SER A 171 2.03 -3.21 -7.48
N HIS A 172 1.86 -4.40 -8.09
CA HIS A 172 1.00 -5.47 -7.57
C HIS A 172 1.68 -6.85 -7.48
N ASP A 173 3.01 -6.86 -7.29
CA ASP A 173 3.82 -7.94 -6.68
C ASP A 173 5.27 -7.42 -6.43
N THR A 174 6.07 -8.19 -5.68
CA THR A 174 7.56 -8.35 -5.72
C THR A 174 8.52 -7.70 -4.73
N TYR A 175 9.73 -8.26 -4.67
CA TYR A 175 10.65 -8.25 -3.54
C TYR A 175 12.13 -8.09 -3.99
N LYS A 176 12.79 -6.98 -3.60
CA LYS A 176 14.14 -6.47 -3.99
C LYS A 176 14.29 -5.80 -5.37
N LEU A 177 14.14 -4.46 -5.36
CA LEU A 177 14.03 -3.61 -6.55
C LEU A 177 14.51 -2.16 -6.32
N THR A 178 14.92 -1.44 -7.38
CA THR A 178 15.34 -0.02 -7.34
C THR A 178 15.41 0.57 -8.78
N ARG A 179 14.53 1.46 -9.28
CA ARG A 179 13.35 2.18 -8.78
C ARG A 179 12.27 2.12 -9.88
N CYS A 180 10.97 2.04 -9.60
CA CYS A 180 9.99 1.65 -10.63
C CYS A 180 8.61 2.35 -10.59
N PHE A 181 7.88 2.33 -11.71
CA PHE A 181 6.45 2.66 -11.79
C PHE A 181 5.89 2.32 -13.18
N GLU A 182 4.87 1.49 -13.40
CA GLU A 182 4.00 0.66 -12.54
C GLU A 182 4.24 -0.84 -12.81
N THR A 183 4.32 -1.74 -11.81
CA THR A 183 4.81 -3.13 -12.03
C THR A 183 3.85 -4.28 -11.63
N LEU A 184 3.97 -5.48 -12.25
CA LEU A 184 3.12 -6.64 -11.88
C LEU A 184 3.81 -7.89 -11.30
N ARG A 185 4.96 -8.39 -11.80
CA ARG A 185 5.75 -9.47 -11.13
C ARG A 185 7.28 -9.39 -11.37
N CYS A 186 7.95 -8.29 -10.99
CA CYS A 186 9.41 -8.12 -11.19
C CYS A 186 10.24 -8.52 -9.96
N PHE A 187 10.77 -9.76 -9.90
CA PHE A 187 11.55 -10.18 -8.72
C PHE A 187 12.87 -9.44 -8.56
N THR A 188 13.61 -9.21 -9.65
CA THR A 188 14.95 -8.60 -9.58
C THR A 188 15.21 -7.78 -10.83
N SER A 189 15.13 -6.44 -10.75
CA SER A 189 15.45 -5.52 -11.86
C SER A 189 15.66 -4.09 -11.38
N SER A 190 16.24 -3.23 -12.23
CA SER A 190 16.61 -1.85 -11.91
C SER A 190 16.11 -0.81 -12.92
N ASP A 191 15.68 0.34 -12.37
CA ASP A 191 15.15 1.55 -13.04
C ASP A 191 14.08 1.28 -14.13
N CYS A 192 12.82 1.06 -13.73
CA CYS A 192 11.79 0.44 -14.59
C CYS A 192 10.47 1.23 -14.69
N TYR A 193 10.13 1.69 -15.89
CA TYR A 193 8.86 2.35 -16.20
C TYR A 193 7.89 1.34 -16.86
N TYR A 194 6.72 1.14 -16.25
CA TYR A 194 5.59 0.32 -16.70
C TYR A 194 5.95 -1.14 -17.05
N SER A 195 6.05 -2.00 -16.03
CA SER A 195 6.98 -3.15 -16.01
C SER A 195 6.45 -4.45 -15.36
N ALA A 196 7.26 -5.52 -15.43
CA ALA A 196 6.69 -6.86 -15.63
C ALA A 196 7.59 -8.11 -15.60
N ASN A 197 7.29 -9.14 -14.81
CA ASN A 197 7.86 -10.45 -15.16
C ASN A 197 9.39 -10.56 -14.94
N LEU A 198 10.06 -9.45 -14.54
CA LEU A 198 11.46 -9.15 -14.85
C LEU A 198 12.39 -9.73 -13.77
N GLU A 199 13.47 -10.40 -14.19
CA GLU A 199 14.33 -11.17 -13.27
C GLU A 199 15.84 -10.84 -13.32
N ASP A 200 16.35 -10.09 -14.31
CA ASP A 200 17.70 -9.50 -14.24
C ASP A 200 17.87 -8.40 -15.32
N CYS A 201 16.99 -7.39 -15.31
CA CYS A 201 17.04 -6.31 -16.31
C CYS A 201 17.48 -4.98 -15.70
N ALA A 202 18.11 -4.14 -16.53
CA ALA A 202 18.55 -2.79 -16.15
C ALA A 202 18.10 -1.75 -17.19
N ASP A 203 17.52 -0.66 -16.70
CA ASP A 203 17.08 0.53 -17.44
C ASP A 203 15.97 0.22 -18.47
N CYS A 204 14.70 0.21 -18.02
CA CYS A 204 13.53 -0.26 -18.77
C CYS A 204 12.39 0.78 -18.84
N LEU A 205 11.67 0.87 -19.98
CA LEU A 205 10.80 2.02 -20.29
C LEU A 205 9.29 1.78 -20.49
N PHE A 206 8.87 0.60 -20.96
CA PHE A 206 7.48 0.09 -21.03
C PHE A 206 7.62 -1.40 -21.43
N SER A 207 7.56 -2.35 -20.50
CA SER A 207 8.23 -3.65 -20.70
C SER A 207 7.64 -4.83 -19.91
N PHE A 208 6.95 -5.77 -20.61
CA PHE A 208 6.65 -7.21 -20.32
C PHE A 208 7.44 -8.07 -21.32
N ASN A 209 8.08 -9.22 -21.04
CA ASN A 209 8.44 -9.97 -19.81
C ASN A 209 9.88 -10.54 -19.99
N GLN A 210 10.94 -9.77 -19.69
CA GLN A 210 12.31 -10.08 -20.13
C GLN A 210 13.31 -10.26 -18.97
N ARG A 211 14.38 -11.05 -19.20
CA ARG A 211 15.39 -11.46 -18.21
C ARG A 211 16.80 -11.29 -18.80
N SER A 212 17.78 -10.85 -17.99
CA SER A 212 19.19 -10.66 -18.37
C SER A 212 19.44 -9.76 -19.60
N ARG A 213 18.72 -8.63 -19.70
CA ARG A 213 18.85 -7.63 -20.78
C ARG A 213 19.10 -6.22 -20.24
N ARG A 214 19.59 -5.32 -21.10
CA ARG A 214 19.96 -3.93 -20.77
C ARG A 214 19.57 -3.00 -21.91
N ASN A 215 19.37 -1.71 -21.60
CA ASN A 215 19.09 -0.64 -22.57
C ASN A 215 17.82 -0.91 -23.43
N LEU A 216 16.68 -1.13 -22.78
CA LEU A 216 15.46 -1.62 -23.45
C LEU A 216 14.40 -0.54 -23.68
N ILE A 217 13.84 -0.53 -24.90
CA ILE A 217 12.58 0.12 -25.24
C ILE A 217 11.64 -0.94 -25.84
N GLY A 218 10.61 -1.35 -25.09
CA GLY A 218 9.76 -2.48 -25.48
C GLY A 218 10.52 -3.80 -25.57
N ASN A 219 10.69 -4.32 -26.79
CA ASN A 219 11.47 -5.52 -27.10
C ASN A 219 12.80 -5.22 -27.83
N LEU A 220 13.14 -3.95 -28.05
CA LEU A 220 14.36 -3.53 -28.75
C LEU A 220 15.47 -3.18 -27.76
N ALA A 221 16.62 -3.83 -27.91
CA ALA A 221 17.85 -3.47 -27.20
C ALA A 221 18.67 -2.48 -28.06
N LEU A 222 19.15 -1.41 -27.44
CA LEU A 222 19.82 -0.31 -28.13
C LEU A 222 21.28 -0.09 -27.68
N PRO A 223 22.13 0.51 -28.53
CA PRO A 223 23.39 1.13 -28.09
C PRO A 223 23.16 2.11 -26.95
N LYS A 224 24.12 2.20 -26.03
CA LYS A 224 23.98 2.95 -24.76
C LYS A 224 23.62 4.42 -24.97
N ASP A 225 24.21 5.06 -25.97
CA ASP A 225 24.06 6.50 -26.19
C ASP A 225 22.71 6.83 -26.85
N GLU A 226 22.28 6.01 -27.81
CA GLU A 226 20.93 6.07 -28.39
C GLU A 226 19.86 5.85 -27.32
N TYR A 227 20.06 4.83 -26.47
CA TYR A 227 19.17 4.52 -25.35
C TYR A 227 19.05 5.70 -24.38
N SER A 228 20.18 6.31 -23.99
CA SER A 228 20.21 7.41 -23.01
C SER A 228 19.49 8.67 -23.52
N SER A 229 19.64 8.98 -24.82
CA SER A 229 18.93 10.06 -25.50
C SER A 229 17.41 9.82 -25.52
N LEU A 230 16.98 8.61 -25.91
CA LEU A 230 15.57 8.24 -25.98
C LEU A 230 14.92 8.12 -24.59
N LYS A 231 15.61 7.57 -23.58
CA LYS A 231 15.14 7.50 -22.18
C LYS A 231 14.76 8.89 -21.68
N SER A 232 15.64 9.87 -21.89
CA SER A 232 15.44 11.24 -21.44
C SER A 232 14.18 11.89 -22.05
N LYS A 233 13.95 11.70 -23.36
CA LYS A 233 12.75 12.17 -24.04
C LYS A 233 11.48 11.51 -23.50
N LEU A 234 11.46 10.17 -23.45
CA LEU A 234 10.29 9.39 -23.05
C LEU A 234 9.88 9.67 -21.60
N VAL A 235 10.84 9.82 -20.69
CA VAL A 235 10.56 10.16 -19.28
C VAL A 235 9.92 11.55 -19.16
N SER A 236 10.32 12.54 -19.97
CA SER A 236 9.65 13.86 -20.00
C SER A 236 8.20 13.77 -20.50
N GLU A 237 7.96 12.99 -21.55
CA GLU A 237 6.61 12.75 -22.09
C GLU A 237 5.70 12.02 -21.08
N MET A 238 6.25 11.05 -20.34
CA MET A 238 5.56 10.39 -19.23
C MET A 238 5.21 11.37 -18.11
N ALA A 239 6.16 12.20 -17.68
CA ALA A 239 5.94 13.23 -16.67
C ALA A 239 4.84 14.23 -17.07
N GLU A 240 4.81 14.66 -18.33
CA GLU A 240 3.76 15.54 -18.87
C GLU A 240 2.39 14.87 -18.91
N SER A 241 2.32 13.63 -19.37
CA SER A 241 1.06 12.87 -19.39
C SER A 241 0.53 12.68 -17.97
N MET A 242 1.39 12.25 -17.05
CA MET A 242 1.02 11.97 -15.66
C MET A 242 0.63 13.25 -14.90
N GLN A 243 1.37 14.35 -15.06
CA GLN A 243 1.02 15.65 -14.45
C GLN A 243 -0.33 16.18 -14.97
N ARG A 244 -0.60 16.05 -16.27
CA ARG A 244 -1.84 16.54 -16.91
C ARG A 244 -3.07 15.69 -16.60
N LYS A 245 -2.92 14.36 -16.55
CA LYS A 245 -4.03 13.41 -16.40
C LYS A 245 -4.21 12.87 -14.97
N LYS A 246 -3.24 13.15 -14.08
CA LYS A 246 -3.13 12.57 -12.72
C LYS A 246 -3.19 11.04 -12.69
N SER A 247 -2.88 10.41 -13.82
CA SER A 247 -3.04 8.98 -14.09
C SER A 247 -2.41 8.61 -15.44
N VAL A 248 -2.20 7.32 -15.70
CA VAL A 248 -1.93 6.78 -17.04
C VAL A 248 -2.69 5.45 -17.26
N LYS A 249 -2.55 4.84 -18.45
CA LYS A 249 -3.08 3.50 -18.74
C LYS A 249 -2.25 2.47 -17.95
N SER A 250 -2.91 1.59 -17.21
CA SER A 250 -2.23 0.57 -16.42
C SER A 250 -1.56 -0.45 -17.32
N ILE A 251 -0.45 -1.02 -16.86
CA ILE A 251 0.19 -2.10 -17.59
C ILE A 251 -0.67 -3.37 -17.64
N ILE A 252 -1.56 -3.60 -16.66
CA ILE A 252 -2.59 -4.67 -16.69
C ILE A 252 -3.55 -4.46 -17.87
N GLU A 253 -3.95 -3.22 -18.13
CA GLU A 253 -4.83 -2.84 -19.25
C GLU A 253 -4.10 -2.93 -20.60
N ILE A 254 -2.76 -2.94 -20.63
CA ILE A 254 -1.95 -3.05 -21.85
C ILE A 254 -1.71 -4.51 -22.24
N ILE A 255 -1.60 -5.44 -21.28
CA ILE A 255 -1.36 -6.88 -21.55
C ILE A 255 -2.65 -7.61 -21.99
N ARG A 256 -3.81 -7.06 -21.61
CA ARG A 256 -5.13 -7.67 -21.85
C ARG A 256 -5.67 -7.40 -23.25
N ASP A 257 -5.23 -6.31 -23.88
CA ASP A 257 -5.62 -5.88 -25.23
C ASP A 257 -4.76 -6.56 -26.31
#